data_AF-A0A7J3TKQ7-F1
#
_entry.id   AF-A0A7J3TKQ7-F1
#
_cell.length_a   1.000
_cell.length_b   1.000
_cell.length_c   1.000
_cell.angle_alpha   90.00
_cell.angle_beta   90.00
_cell.angle_gamma   90.00
#
_symmetry.space_group_name_H-M   'P 1'
#
loop_
_entity.id
_entity.type
_entity.pdbx_description
1 polymer ?
#
loop_
_entity_poly.entity_id
_entity_poly.type
_entity_poly.pdbx_seq_one_letter_code
_entity_poly.pdbx_strand_id
1 'polypeptide(L)'
;MIAYIDIVSGISGDMFLAALIDAGFSAKKLLDELKKLNINFDMEVKREGDVIKGTSLYVYSRDDKRRDLNDILSIIEDSDLSENVKERAKKLFTDIANAEAKIHGIDVEQVHFHELGGVDTIVDIVGSLIALEGLGISKIYSSPVKVGRGIVECMHGKLPVPAPATLELLKGKPIEFTDIDTEITTPTGAA
;
A
#
# COMPACT_ATOMS: atom_id res chain seq x y z
N MET A 1 13.50 -8.25 14.39
CA MET A 1 14.38 -7.25 13.74
C MET A 1 13.65 -5.91 13.68
N ILE A 2 14.38 -4.79 13.60
CA ILE A 2 13.79 -3.45 13.44
C ILE A 2 14.11 -2.96 12.03
N ALA A 3 13.15 -2.33 11.36
CA ALA A 3 13.37 -1.57 10.14
C ALA A 3 13.21 -0.06 10.41
N TYR A 4 14.07 0.74 9.79
CA TYR A 4 13.93 2.19 9.74
C TYR A 4 13.77 2.61 8.28
N ILE A 5 12.66 3.27 7.97
CA ILE A 5 12.32 3.73 6.62
C ILE A 5 12.70 5.21 6.51
N ASP A 6 13.74 5.50 5.74
CA ASP A 6 14.08 6.89 5.41
C ASP A 6 13.31 7.34 4.16
N ILE A 7 12.24 8.11 4.36
CA ILE A 7 11.31 8.55 3.32
C ILE A 7 11.92 9.76 2.60
N VAL A 8 12.71 9.53 1.56
CA VAL A 8 13.47 10.60 0.87
C VAL A 8 12.60 11.43 -0.09
N SER A 9 11.62 10.83 -0.77
CA SER A 9 10.84 11.49 -1.82
C SER A 9 9.36 11.12 -1.83
N GLY A 10 8.84 10.60 -0.72
CA GLY A 10 7.48 10.04 -0.62
C GLY A 10 7.48 8.52 -0.48
N ILE A 11 6.29 7.93 -0.40
CA ILE A 11 6.09 6.49 -0.19
C ILE A 11 4.73 6.04 -0.73
N SER A 12 4.74 4.96 -1.52
CA SER A 12 3.56 4.23 -1.96
C SER A 12 3.70 2.74 -1.64
N GLY A 13 2.61 1.98 -1.72
CA GLY A 13 2.59 0.55 -1.40
C GLY A 13 3.58 -0.27 -2.24
N ASP A 14 3.55 -0.10 -3.56
CA ASP A 14 4.46 -0.74 -4.52
C ASP A 14 5.92 -0.35 -4.28
N MET A 15 6.20 0.94 -4.02
CA MET A 15 7.55 1.42 -3.67
C MET A 15 8.06 0.78 -2.38
N PHE A 16 7.21 0.67 -1.35
CA PHE A 16 7.59 0.05 -0.09
C PHE A 16 7.85 -1.45 -0.25
N LEU A 17 6.97 -2.15 -0.98
CA LEU A 17 7.16 -3.56 -1.28
C LEU A 17 8.43 -3.82 -2.09
N ALA A 18 8.70 -2.99 -3.11
CA ALA A 18 9.92 -3.05 -3.90
C ALA A 18 11.18 -2.81 -3.04
N ALA A 19 11.11 -1.89 -2.06
CA ALA A 19 12.20 -1.65 -1.12
C ALA A 19 12.46 -2.86 -0.20
N LEU A 20 11.43 -3.61 0.20
CA LEU A 20 11.60 -4.84 0.98
C LEU A 20 12.24 -5.98 0.16
N ILE A 21 11.94 -6.05 -1.14
CA ILE A 21 12.64 -6.94 -2.08
C ILE A 21 14.11 -6.52 -2.19
N ASP A 22 14.37 -5.22 -2.35
CA ASP A 22 15.72 -4.66 -2.41
C ASP A 22 16.53 -4.94 -1.13
N ALA A 23 15.86 -4.92 0.03
CA ALA A 23 16.42 -5.26 1.33
C ALA A 23 16.71 -6.77 1.53
N GLY A 24 16.39 -7.61 0.53
CA GLY A 24 16.78 -9.02 0.50
C GLY A 24 15.62 -10.02 0.51
N PHE A 25 14.36 -9.57 0.47
CA PHE A 25 13.24 -10.50 0.34
C PHE A 25 13.15 -11.05 -1.09
N SER A 26 12.93 -12.36 -1.24
CA SER A 26 12.90 -12.99 -2.57
C SER A 26 11.60 -12.67 -3.31
N ALA A 27 11.70 -12.04 -4.48
CA ALA A 27 10.56 -11.79 -5.38
C ALA A 27 9.82 -13.08 -5.76
N LYS A 28 10.54 -14.20 -5.93
CA LYS A 28 9.93 -15.51 -6.19
C LYS A 28 9.09 -15.98 -5.01
N LYS A 29 9.65 -15.90 -3.79
CA LYS A 29 8.93 -16.28 -2.56
C LYS A 29 7.71 -15.40 -2.35
N LEU A 30 7.84 -14.09 -2.61
CA LEU A 30 6.72 -13.15 -2.57
C LEU A 30 5.58 -13.58 -3.50
N LEU A 31 5.90 -13.91 -4.76
CA LEU A 31 4.91 -14.37 -5.73
C LEU A 31 4.25 -15.68 -5.29
N ASP A 32 5.02 -16.64 -4.78
CA ASP A 32 4.52 -17.93 -4.32
C ASP A 32 3.57 -17.77 -3.11
N GLU A 33 3.87 -16.83 -2.20
CA GLU A 33 2.99 -16.50 -1.07
C GLU A 33 1.73 -15.73 -1.52
N LEU A 34 1.85 -14.73 -2.39
CA LEU A 34 0.71 -13.95 -2.89
C LEU A 34 -0.28 -14.81 -3.70
N LYS A 35 0.19 -15.88 -4.38
CA LYS A 35 -0.71 -16.83 -5.07
C LYS A 35 -1.70 -17.51 -4.14
N LYS A 36 -1.43 -17.58 -2.84
CA LYS A 36 -2.34 -18.14 -1.84
C LYS A 36 -3.60 -17.31 -1.63
N LEU A 37 -3.63 -16.06 -2.10
CA LEU A 37 -4.82 -15.21 -2.12
C LEU A 37 -5.86 -15.67 -3.15
N ASN A 38 -5.51 -16.58 -4.06
CA ASN A 38 -6.41 -17.08 -5.11
C ASN A 38 -6.98 -15.97 -6.03
N ILE A 39 -6.24 -14.89 -6.25
CA ILE A 39 -6.57 -13.80 -7.17
C ILE A 39 -5.62 -13.80 -8.38
N ASN A 40 -6.13 -13.33 -9.54
CA ASN A 40 -5.36 -13.29 -10.78
C ASN A 40 -4.59 -11.98 -10.93
N PHE A 41 -3.26 -12.08 -11.02
CA PHE A 41 -2.37 -10.97 -11.34
C PHE A 41 -1.06 -11.50 -11.92
N ASP A 42 -0.35 -10.62 -12.61
CA ASP A 42 1.05 -10.77 -12.97
C ASP A 42 1.87 -9.76 -12.15
N MET A 43 3.10 -10.15 -11.80
CA MET A 43 4.01 -9.29 -11.06
C MET A 43 5.36 -9.26 -11.76
N GLU A 44 5.89 -8.06 -11.98
CA GLU A 44 7.19 -7.84 -12.60
C GLU A 44 8.08 -7.03 -11.65
N VAL A 45 9.31 -7.48 -11.44
CA VAL A 45 10.31 -6.77 -10.64
C VAL A 45 11.47 -6.37 -11.53
N LYS A 46 11.78 -5.07 -11.58
CA LYS A 46 12.85 -4.50 -12.40
C LYS A 46 13.92 -3.85 -11.54
N ARG A 47 15.15 -3.91 -12.03
CA ARG A 47 16.25 -3.07 -11.52
C ARG A 47 16.31 -1.82 -12.40
N GLU A 48 16.10 -0.67 -11.80
CA GLU A 48 16.03 0.61 -12.52
C GLU A 48 17.10 1.59 -12.05
N GLY A 49 17.28 2.68 -12.78
CA GLY A 49 18.26 3.74 -12.53
C GLY A 49 19.61 3.51 -13.22
N ASP A 50 20.31 4.60 -13.54
CA ASP A 50 21.60 4.55 -14.27
C ASP A 50 22.79 4.55 -13.31
N VAL A 51 22.89 5.59 -12.48
CA VAL A 51 24.00 5.77 -11.52
C VAL A 51 23.68 5.13 -10.17
N ILE A 52 22.47 5.37 -9.65
CA ILE A 52 21.95 4.74 -8.44
C ILE A 52 20.92 3.71 -8.89
N LYS A 53 21.12 2.44 -8.51
CA LYS A 53 20.19 1.36 -8.84
C LYS A 53 19.11 1.25 -7.78
N GLY A 54 17.85 1.18 -8.22
CA GLY A 54 16.69 0.88 -7.39
C GLY A 54 15.97 -0.38 -7.88
N THR A 55 14.98 -0.80 -7.11
CA THR A 55 14.05 -1.87 -7.48
C THR A 55 12.67 -1.25 -7.69
N SER A 56 12.05 -1.57 -8.83
CA SER A 56 10.66 -1.21 -9.15
C SER A 56 9.82 -2.48 -9.23
N LEU A 57 8.60 -2.44 -8.70
CA LEU A 57 7.65 -3.55 -8.76
C LEU A 57 6.40 -3.09 -9.49
N TYR A 58 5.94 -3.88 -10.44
CA TYR A 58 4.73 -3.61 -11.21
C TYR A 58 3.76 -4.77 -11.03
N VAL A 59 2.52 -4.43 -10.71
CA VAL A 59 1.40 -5.37 -10.63
C VAL A 59 0.49 -5.13 -11.83
N TYR A 60 0.23 -6.18 -12.58
CA TYR A 60 -0.70 -6.16 -13.71
C TYR A 60 -1.88 -7.07 -13.40
N SER A 61 -3.10 -6.57 -13.56
CA SER A 61 -4.29 -7.41 -13.50
C SER A 61 -5.22 -7.06 -14.65
N ARG A 62 -5.89 -8.10 -15.18
CA ARG A 62 -7.02 -7.93 -16.12
C ARG A 62 -8.36 -7.83 -15.39
N ASP A 63 -8.33 -7.91 -14.07
CA ASP A 63 -9.50 -7.79 -13.22
C ASP A 63 -9.78 -6.30 -12.97
N ASP A 64 -10.86 -5.80 -13.58
CA ASP A 64 -11.36 -4.43 -13.41
C ASP A 64 -12.36 -4.32 -12.25
N LYS A 65 -12.61 -5.41 -11.51
CA LYS A 65 -13.52 -5.39 -10.36
C LYS A 65 -12.98 -4.49 -9.27
N ARG A 66 -13.83 -3.56 -8.86
CA ARG A 66 -13.67 -2.82 -7.61
C ARG A 66 -14.35 -3.61 -6.50
N ARG A 67 -13.56 -3.88 -5.45
CA ARG A 67 -13.97 -4.62 -4.27
C ARG A 67 -14.33 -3.64 -3.16
N ASP A 68 -15.36 -3.96 -2.41
CA ASP A 68 -15.59 -3.31 -1.12
C ASP A 68 -14.70 -3.90 -0.03
N LEU A 69 -14.83 -3.40 1.21
CA LEU A 69 -14.07 -3.93 2.33
C LEU A 69 -14.35 -5.41 2.58
N ASN A 70 -15.61 -5.84 2.52
CA ASN A 70 -16.00 -7.22 2.84
C ASN A 70 -15.43 -8.22 1.81
N ASP A 71 -15.42 -7.83 0.53
CA ASP A 71 -14.80 -8.61 -0.54
C ASP A 71 -13.30 -8.86 -0.24
N ILE A 72 -12.57 -7.82 0.15
CA ILE A 72 -11.14 -7.90 0.45
C ILE A 72 -10.90 -8.74 1.72
N LEU A 73 -11.68 -8.51 2.77
CA LEU A 73 -11.58 -9.29 4.01
C LEU A 73 -11.82 -10.78 3.75
N SER A 74 -12.79 -11.12 2.91
CA SER A 74 -13.07 -12.52 2.51
C SER A 74 -11.91 -13.13 1.74
N ILE A 75 -11.34 -12.41 0.78
CA ILE A 75 -10.14 -12.87 0.03
C ILE A 75 -8.97 -13.18 0.97
N ILE A 76 -8.76 -12.33 1.98
CA ILE A 76 -7.68 -12.54 2.96
C ILE A 76 -8.01 -13.73 3.87
N GLU A 77 -9.25 -13.82 4.36
CA GLU A 77 -9.70 -14.89 5.26
C GLU A 77 -9.57 -16.27 4.61
N ASP A 78 -10.06 -16.39 3.37
CA ASP A 78 -10.11 -17.63 2.59
C ASP A 78 -8.74 -18.05 2.01
N SER A 79 -7.69 -17.23 2.20
CA SER A 79 -6.34 -17.53 1.71
C SER A 79 -5.58 -18.54 2.59
N ASP A 80 -4.52 -19.14 2.05
CA ASP A 80 -3.59 -19.99 2.82
C ASP A 80 -2.41 -19.20 3.43
N LEU A 81 -2.56 -17.88 3.60
CA LEU A 81 -1.56 -17.01 4.23
C LEU A 81 -1.40 -17.32 5.72
N SER A 82 -0.29 -16.89 6.32
CA SER A 82 -0.12 -16.99 7.77
C SER A 82 -1.15 -16.14 8.51
N GLU A 83 -1.61 -16.62 9.67
CA GLU A 83 -2.60 -15.91 10.50
C GLU A 83 -2.14 -14.49 10.86
N ASN A 84 -0.84 -14.31 11.15
CA ASN A 84 -0.28 -13.00 11.42
C ASN A 84 -0.37 -12.04 10.22
N VAL A 85 -0.15 -12.52 8.99
CA VAL A 85 -0.35 -11.71 7.78
C VAL A 85 -1.83 -11.39 7.60
N LYS A 86 -2.73 -12.37 7.78
CA LYS A 86 -4.18 -12.17 7.65
C LYS A 86 -4.69 -11.10 8.63
N GLU A 87 -4.39 -11.26 9.92
CA GLU A 87 -4.83 -10.33 10.96
C GLU A 87 -4.35 -8.89 10.69
N ARG A 88 -3.07 -8.74 10.32
CA ARG A 88 -2.49 -7.41 10.03
C ARG A 88 -3.06 -6.80 8.75
N ALA A 89 -3.28 -7.59 7.71
CA ALA A 89 -3.85 -7.12 6.46
C ALA A 89 -5.30 -6.66 6.66
N LYS A 90 -6.13 -7.47 7.33
CA LYS A 90 -7.51 -7.11 7.67
C LYS A 90 -7.57 -5.81 8.48
N LYS A 91 -6.68 -5.65 9.45
CA LYS A 91 -6.57 -4.42 10.23
C LYS A 91 -6.23 -3.22 9.34
N LEU A 92 -5.23 -3.34 8.45
CA LEU A 92 -4.79 -2.23 7.61
C LEU A 92 -5.90 -1.79 6.63
N PHE A 93 -6.57 -2.75 5.99
CA PHE A 93 -7.72 -2.45 5.12
C PHE A 93 -8.88 -1.80 5.89
N THR A 94 -9.10 -2.21 7.15
CA THR A 94 -10.10 -1.58 8.01
C THR A 94 -9.70 -0.13 8.37
N ASP A 95 -8.43 0.13 8.65
CA ASP A 95 -7.92 1.48 8.93
C ASP A 95 -8.10 2.40 7.69
N ILE A 96 -7.77 1.89 6.50
CA ILE A 96 -8.01 2.57 5.23
C ILE A 96 -9.51 2.82 5.01
N ALA A 97 -10.36 1.82 5.22
CA ALA A 97 -11.81 1.97 5.09
C ALA A 97 -12.36 3.03 6.05
N ASN A 98 -11.88 3.08 7.29
CA ASN A 98 -12.29 4.11 8.25
C ASN A 98 -11.89 5.52 7.81
N ALA A 99 -10.71 5.68 7.19
CA ALA A 99 -10.29 6.95 6.62
C ALA A 99 -11.23 7.38 5.49
N GLU A 100 -11.53 6.47 4.56
CA GLU A 100 -12.46 6.69 3.45
C GLU A 100 -13.88 7.01 3.94
N ALA A 101 -14.44 6.22 4.85
CA ALA A 101 -15.79 6.42 5.40
C ALA A 101 -15.93 7.83 5.99
N LYS A 102 -14.91 8.28 6.70
CA LYS A 102 -14.91 9.62 7.32
C LYS A 102 -14.86 10.74 6.28
N ILE A 103 -14.09 10.58 5.21
CA ILE A 103 -14.00 11.56 4.11
C ILE A 103 -15.33 11.65 3.37
N HIS A 104 -15.98 10.50 3.17
CA HIS A 104 -17.26 10.39 2.48
C HIS A 104 -18.47 10.67 3.38
N GLY A 105 -18.30 10.70 4.71
CA GLY A 105 -19.38 10.92 5.67
C GLY A 105 -20.37 9.74 5.74
N ILE A 106 -19.89 8.52 5.56
CA ILE A 106 -20.68 7.28 5.57
C ILE A 106 -20.18 6.31 6.63
N ASP A 107 -20.98 5.28 6.94
CA ASP A 107 -20.54 4.18 7.80
C ASP A 107 -19.47 3.33 7.08
N VAL A 108 -18.53 2.76 7.84
CA VAL A 108 -17.43 1.95 7.29
C VAL A 108 -17.93 0.74 6.48
N GLU A 109 -19.07 0.18 6.86
CA GLU A 109 -19.72 -0.95 6.18
C GLU A 109 -20.26 -0.57 4.79
N GLN A 110 -20.44 0.73 4.51
CA GLN A 110 -20.92 1.26 3.23
C GLN A 110 -19.78 1.72 2.32
N VAL A 111 -18.52 1.57 2.75
CA VAL A 111 -17.36 2.01 1.97
C VAL A 111 -17.17 1.12 0.76
N HIS A 112 -17.29 1.74 -0.41
CA HIS A 112 -16.85 1.17 -1.67
C HIS A 112 -15.51 1.80 -2.06
N PHE A 113 -14.46 0.99 -2.12
CA PHE A 113 -13.16 1.51 -2.53
C PHE A 113 -13.16 1.83 -4.02
N HIS A 114 -13.18 3.12 -4.35
CA HIS A 114 -13.12 3.55 -5.74
C HIS A 114 -11.72 3.34 -6.35
N GLU A 115 -10.67 3.59 -5.57
CA GLU A 115 -9.27 3.53 -6.03
C GLU A 115 -8.48 2.42 -5.31
N LEU A 116 -8.79 2.15 -4.03
CA LEU A 116 -8.05 1.21 -3.17
C LEU A 116 -8.59 -0.23 -3.20
N GLY A 117 -9.61 -0.50 -4.03
CA GLY A 117 -10.26 -1.81 -4.16
C GLY A 117 -9.65 -2.70 -5.24
N GLY A 118 -8.53 -2.27 -5.83
CA GLY A 118 -7.85 -2.96 -6.91
C GLY A 118 -6.93 -4.09 -6.44
N VAL A 119 -6.57 -4.96 -7.39
CA VAL A 119 -5.65 -6.08 -7.14
C VAL A 119 -4.25 -5.58 -6.79
N ASP A 120 -3.82 -4.47 -7.38
CA ASP A 120 -2.59 -3.74 -7.05
C ASP A 120 -2.51 -3.39 -5.56
N THR A 121 -3.58 -2.80 -4.99
CA THR A 121 -3.61 -2.42 -3.58
C THR A 121 -3.55 -3.65 -2.65
N ILE A 122 -4.21 -4.75 -3.03
CA ILE A 122 -4.11 -6.02 -2.28
C ILE A 122 -2.68 -6.56 -2.31
N VAL A 123 -2.05 -6.58 -3.49
CA VAL A 123 -0.67 -7.06 -3.64
C VAL A 123 0.31 -6.19 -2.86
N ASP A 124 0.16 -4.87 -2.89
CA ASP A 124 1.01 -3.93 -2.18
C ASP A 124 0.98 -4.17 -0.67
N ILE A 125 -0.22 -4.19 -0.09
CA ILE A 125 -0.43 -4.31 1.36
C ILE A 125 -0.05 -5.71 1.84
N VAL A 126 -0.64 -6.74 1.23
CA VAL A 126 -0.42 -8.13 1.66
C VAL A 126 1.01 -8.54 1.38
N GLY A 127 1.55 -8.16 0.22
CA GLY A 127 2.94 -8.42 -0.15
C GLY A 127 3.93 -7.78 0.80
N SER A 128 3.69 -6.54 1.23
CA SER A 128 4.53 -5.85 2.21
C SER A 128 4.52 -6.59 3.56
N LEU A 129 3.35 -7.05 4.02
CA LEU A 129 3.23 -7.80 5.26
C LEU A 129 3.93 -9.17 5.19
N ILE A 130 3.80 -9.88 4.07
CA ILE A 130 4.53 -11.13 3.79
C ILE A 130 6.04 -10.90 3.84
N ALA A 131 6.52 -9.85 3.17
CA ALA A 131 7.95 -9.54 3.12
C ALA A 131 8.50 -9.13 4.49
N LEU A 132 7.77 -8.31 5.25
CA LEU A 132 8.12 -7.94 6.62
C LEU A 132 8.22 -9.15 7.54
N GLU A 133 7.22 -10.04 7.50
CA GLU A 133 7.23 -11.30 8.27
C GLU A 133 8.40 -12.19 7.85
N GLY A 134 8.60 -12.37 6.55
CA GLY A 134 9.65 -13.22 6.00
C GLY A 134 11.07 -12.71 6.27
N LEU A 135 11.25 -11.40 6.43
CA LEU A 135 12.50 -10.79 6.89
C LEU A 135 12.65 -10.80 8.42
N GLY A 136 11.60 -11.17 9.18
CA GLY A 136 11.61 -11.14 10.63
C GLY A 136 11.56 -9.72 11.23
N ILE A 137 11.01 -8.77 10.49
CA ILE A 137 10.83 -7.38 10.93
C ILE A 137 9.60 -7.31 11.84
N SER A 138 9.82 -6.97 13.11
CA SER A 138 8.76 -6.91 14.13
C SER A 138 8.39 -5.48 14.54
N LYS A 139 9.22 -4.49 14.17
CA LYS A 139 8.95 -3.06 14.40
C LYS A 139 9.48 -2.22 13.25
N ILE A 140 8.72 -1.19 12.91
CA ILE A 140 9.04 -0.21 11.88
C ILE A 140 9.08 1.17 12.53
N TYR A 141 10.09 1.95 12.16
CA TYR A 141 10.18 3.39 12.41
C TYR A 141 10.41 4.10 11.08
N SER A 142 10.11 5.38 11.00
CA SER A 142 10.36 6.19 9.81
C SER A 142 10.87 7.58 10.16
N SER A 143 11.49 8.25 9.19
CA SER A 143 11.54 9.71 9.18
C SER A 143 10.13 10.30 8.98
N PRO A 144 9.93 11.63 9.15
CA PRO A 144 8.65 12.26 8.82
C PRO A 144 8.20 11.93 7.39
N VAL A 145 6.90 11.69 7.22
CA VAL A 145 6.35 11.33 5.91
C VAL A 145 6.36 12.56 5.01
N LYS A 146 7.07 12.47 3.88
CA LYS A 146 7.14 13.56 2.91
C LYS A 146 5.91 13.57 2.02
N VAL A 147 5.23 14.69 1.96
CA VAL A 147 4.02 14.84 1.16
C VAL A 147 4.19 15.94 0.10
N GLY A 148 3.47 15.78 -1.01
CA GLY A 148 3.47 16.73 -2.12
C GLY A 148 2.46 17.86 -1.92
N ARG A 149 2.23 18.62 -2.99
CA ARG A 149 1.22 19.69 -3.03
C ARG A 149 0.53 19.76 -4.39
N GLY A 150 -0.50 20.60 -4.48
CA GLY A 150 -1.20 20.87 -5.74
C GLY A 150 -2.52 20.12 -5.85
N ILE A 151 -2.87 19.73 -7.08
CA ILE A 151 -4.13 19.06 -7.41
C ILE A 151 -3.83 17.90 -8.36
N VAL A 152 -4.38 16.73 -8.08
CA VAL A 152 -4.31 15.54 -8.93
C VAL A 152 -5.68 15.18 -9.48
N GLU A 153 -5.71 14.52 -10.64
CA GLU A 153 -6.92 14.00 -11.26
C GLU A 153 -7.02 12.50 -10.98
N CYS A 154 -8.16 12.07 -10.46
CA CYS A 154 -8.42 10.72 -9.99
C CYS A 154 -9.89 10.34 -10.24
N MET A 155 -10.36 9.18 -9.77
CA MET A 155 -11.74 8.75 -9.99
C MET A 155 -12.76 9.64 -9.27
N HIS A 156 -12.32 10.34 -8.22
CA HIS A 156 -13.09 11.36 -7.51
C HIS A 156 -13.04 12.75 -8.18
N GLY A 157 -12.48 12.84 -9.39
CA GLY A 157 -12.21 14.10 -10.07
C GLY A 157 -10.93 14.75 -9.57
N LYS A 158 -10.96 16.07 -9.36
CA LYS A 158 -9.79 16.83 -8.91
C LYS A 158 -9.71 16.84 -7.39
N LEU A 159 -8.65 16.25 -6.85
CA LEU A 159 -8.38 16.24 -5.41
C LEU A 159 -7.16 17.09 -5.05
N PRO A 160 -7.17 17.79 -3.89
CA PRO A 160 -5.98 18.42 -3.38
C PRO A 160 -4.93 17.37 -2.99
N VAL A 161 -3.65 17.73 -3.12
CA VAL A 161 -2.54 16.96 -2.57
C VAL A 161 -2.05 17.66 -1.30
N PRO A 162 -1.86 16.91 -0.19
CA PRO A 162 -1.97 15.45 -0.07
C PRO A 162 -3.43 14.99 -0.12
N ALA A 163 -3.68 13.82 -0.73
CA ALA A 163 -5.05 13.31 -0.87
C ALA A 163 -5.74 13.22 0.50
N PRO A 164 -7.06 13.47 0.59
CA PRO A 164 -7.79 13.43 1.86
C PRO A 164 -7.60 12.12 2.64
N ALA A 165 -7.59 10.97 1.95
CA ALA A 165 -7.34 9.65 2.57
C ALA A 165 -5.95 9.56 3.18
N THR A 166 -4.92 9.99 2.45
CA THR A 166 -3.54 10.11 2.94
C THR A 166 -3.45 11.00 4.18
N LEU A 167 -4.12 12.16 4.18
CA LEU A 167 -4.11 13.08 5.33
C LEU A 167 -4.78 12.48 6.57
N GLU A 168 -5.89 11.76 6.40
CA GLU A 168 -6.58 11.12 7.52
C GLU A 168 -5.74 9.99 8.11
N LEU A 169 -5.09 9.17 7.27
CA LEU A 169 -4.18 8.10 7.72
C LEU A 169 -2.95 8.64 8.46
N LEU A 170 -2.40 9.78 8.02
CA LEU A 170 -1.24 10.43 8.64
C LEU A 170 -1.59 11.30 9.85
N LYS A 171 -2.85 11.33 10.29
CA LYS A 171 -3.28 12.22 11.36
C LYS A 171 -2.53 11.94 12.67
N GLY A 172 -1.90 12.98 13.21
CA GLY A 172 -1.09 12.90 14.43
C GLY A 172 0.30 12.29 14.22
N LYS A 173 0.73 12.07 12.98
CA LYS A 173 2.08 11.65 12.61
C LYS A 173 2.92 12.84 12.12
N PRO A 174 4.25 12.81 12.27
CA PRO A 174 5.13 13.82 11.69
C PRO A 174 5.06 13.76 10.15
N ILE A 175 4.76 14.89 9.53
CA ILE A 175 4.78 15.06 8.06
C ILE A 175 5.66 16.25 7.67
N GLU A 176 6.22 16.20 6.47
CA GLU A 176 6.99 17.28 5.86
C GLU A 176 6.43 17.60 4.49
N PHE A 177 6.03 18.85 4.26
CA PHE A 177 5.59 19.32 2.94
C PHE A 177 6.80 19.58 2.05
N THR A 178 6.71 19.13 0.81
CA THR A 178 7.72 19.36 -0.22
C THR A 178 7.21 20.32 -1.29
N ASP A 179 8.12 20.82 -2.14
CA ASP A 179 7.79 21.65 -3.30
C ASP A 179 7.36 20.86 -4.54
N ILE A 180 7.10 19.55 -4.40
CA ILE A 180 6.74 18.66 -5.51
C ILE A 180 5.23 18.78 -5.81
N ASP A 181 4.91 19.22 -7.03
CA ASP A 181 3.54 19.50 -7.49
C ASP A 181 2.81 18.24 -8.00
N THR A 182 2.88 17.14 -7.24
CA THR A 182 2.10 15.91 -7.50
C THR A 182 1.95 15.10 -6.20
N GLU A 183 1.09 14.10 -6.20
CA GLU A 183 1.07 13.11 -5.13
C GLU A 183 2.35 12.27 -5.15
N ILE A 184 3.05 12.24 -4.01
CA ILE A 184 4.27 11.44 -3.77
C ILE A 184 4.10 10.45 -2.62
N THR A 185 3.06 10.63 -1.79
CA THR A 185 2.65 9.65 -0.80
C THR A 185 1.20 9.30 -1.05
N THR A 186 0.96 8.02 -1.33
CA THR A 186 -0.37 7.48 -1.58
C THR A 186 -0.98 6.95 -0.29
N PRO A 187 -2.30 6.69 -0.24
CA PRO A 187 -2.92 6.08 0.93
C PRO A 187 -2.31 4.73 1.31
N THR A 188 -1.89 3.92 0.32
CA THR A 188 -1.25 2.62 0.56
C THR A 188 0.15 2.72 1.17
N GLY A 189 0.91 3.79 0.87
CA GLY A 189 2.19 4.04 1.52
C GLY A 189 2.07 4.72 2.89
N ALA A 190 0.97 5.43 3.13
CA ALA A 190 0.70 6.11 4.40
C ALA A 190 0.19 5.19 5.51
N ALA A 191 -0.56 4.13 5.14
CA ALA A 191 -1.12 3.14 6.07
C ALA A 191 -0.04 2.24 6.68
#